data_AF-A0A956RBG2-F1
#
_entry.id   AF-A0A956RBG2-F1
#
_cell.length_a   1.000
_cell.length_b   1.000
_cell.length_c   1.000
_cell.angle_alpha   90.00
_cell.angle_beta   90.00
_cell.angle_gamma   90.00
#
_symmetry.space_group_name_H-M   'P 1'
#
loop_
_entity.id
_entity.type
_entity.pdbx_description
1 polymer ?
#
loop_
_entity_poly.entity_id
_entity_poly.type
_entity_poly.pdbx_seq_one_letter_code
_entity_poly.pdbx_strand_id
1 'polypeptide(L)'
;VDTEIMLVAGAGEREVEYRESRWGPVITALLEPGVTGEYALQGLPFAVTDRDPFVAMVGMMRATDLDALREAIVDWSTPSANLVAAGPGGQIFYTVVGDIPLRSPLSPLGGMIAQDGSSTAYDWVDLIPNDYKPWVLDPAAGYLLSANHRPVADWYPLPLGVGQGGGGDTLRSRRLRELLQALPATVEPQAVLDDVQWDCVNAARRDLVALGAHVRALQPGRLSPDTHALLDAFTSYGTMLLWPFSDARIAWSWVAIVDPIYTGILAVGVIAAARRLSARPARLALLLSSLYLLLGFVQRSRALEATRALAQRRGHAVERIDAFPSPPSNLVWRTTYLTEGRVFVDRVRVPWWGPAATRPGGSTPLLTEAELPAAIHDDARTLAAFRLFRWFAGGWVAWEPQHPDVVGDLRYGHEGDASVASMWGVQLRPGEAVPVSAYRAPMGEGLSARWDALWGRD
;
A
#
# COMPACT_ATOMS: atom_id res chain seq x y z
N VAL A 1 -38.22 18.14 -1.05
CA VAL A 1 -37.07 19.01 -0.78
C VAL A 1 -37.43 19.68 0.50
N ASP A 2 -36.67 19.37 1.52
CA ASP A 2 -36.94 19.77 2.88
C ASP A 2 -35.68 20.38 3.46
N THR A 3 -35.84 21.11 4.54
CA THR A 3 -34.76 21.90 5.11
C THR A 3 -34.69 21.69 6.61
N GLU A 4 -33.47 21.51 7.12
CA GLU A 4 -33.19 21.34 8.54
C GLU A 4 -32.14 22.37 9.00
N ILE A 5 -32.20 22.78 10.27
CA ILE A 5 -31.21 23.67 10.87
C ILE A 5 -30.20 22.82 11.64
N MET A 6 -28.94 22.86 11.21
CA MET A 6 -27.81 22.25 11.90
C MET A 6 -27.01 23.29 12.69
N LEU A 7 -26.73 22.99 13.96
CA LEU A 7 -25.86 23.83 14.79
C LEU A 7 -24.40 23.48 14.53
N VAL A 8 -23.61 24.47 14.10
CA VAL A 8 -22.18 24.30 13.81
C VAL A 8 -21.36 25.03 14.87
N ALA A 9 -20.53 24.28 15.61
CA ALA A 9 -19.67 24.83 16.64
C ALA A 9 -18.80 25.98 16.09
N GLY A 10 -18.88 27.15 16.74
CA GLY A 10 -18.15 28.36 16.33
C GLY A 10 -18.69 29.08 15.08
N ALA A 11 -19.72 28.56 14.41
CA ALA A 11 -20.29 29.14 13.19
C ALA A 11 -21.81 29.40 13.25
N GLY A 12 -22.47 29.04 14.35
CA GLY A 12 -23.89 29.28 14.56
C GLY A 12 -24.79 28.30 13.80
N GLU A 13 -26.02 28.72 13.52
CA GLU A 13 -27.01 27.92 12.79
C GLU A 13 -26.68 27.86 11.30
N ARG A 14 -26.81 26.69 10.70
CA ARG A 14 -26.73 26.48 9.25
C ARG A 14 -27.97 25.78 8.77
N GLU A 15 -28.61 26.39 7.79
CA GLU A 15 -29.70 25.79 7.04
C GLU A 15 -29.12 24.76 6.05
N VAL A 16 -29.62 23.52 6.11
CA VAL A 16 -29.20 22.41 5.27
C VAL A 16 -30.41 21.89 4.50
N GLU A 17 -30.34 22.01 3.17
CA GLU A 17 -31.33 21.41 2.28
C GLU A 17 -31.02 19.93 2.10
N TYR A 18 -32.03 19.08 2.29
CA TYR A 18 -31.97 17.68 1.91
C TYR A 18 -33.12 17.33 0.96
N ARG A 19 -32.86 16.37 0.08
CA ARG A 19 -33.78 15.99 -0.99
C ARG A 19 -34.02 14.50 -0.91
N GLU A 20 -35.25 14.10 -1.14
CA GLU A 20 -35.64 12.70 -1.23
C GLU A 20 -36.24 12.41 -2.61
N SER A 21 -36.03 11.19 -3.05
CA SER A 21 -36.67 10.61 -4.23
C SER A 21 -37.51 9.41 -3.80
N ARG A 22 -38.24 8.81 -4.74
CA ARG A 22 -38.93 7.53 -4.50
C ARG A 22 -38.00 6.38 -4.08
N TRP A 23 -36.69 6.51 -4.29
CA TRP A 23 -35.69 5.51 -3.94
C TRP A 23 -35.07 5.72 -2.57
N GLY A 24 -35.28 6.90 -1.96
CA GLY A 24 -34.63 7.33 -0.73
C GLY A 24 -33.90 8.67 -0.87
N PRO A 25 -33.04 9.03 0.11
CA PRO A 25 -32.35 10.31 0.14
C PRO A 25 -31.41 10.49 -1.06
N VAL A 26 -31.37 11.70 -1.60
CA VAL A 26 -30.46 12.11 -2.66
C VAL A 26 -29.08 12.36 -2.05
N ILE A 27 -28.08 11.60 -2.48
CA ILE A 27 -26.72 11.58 -1.91
C ILE A 27 -25.67 12.18 -2.84
N THR A 28 -26.06 12.84 -3.94
CA THR A 28 -25.12 13.39 -4.95
C THR A 28 -24.02 14.24 -4.32
N ALA A 29 -24.34 15.06 -3.32
CA ALA A 29 -23.39 15.94 -2.65
C ALA A 29 -22.33 15.19 -1.81
N LEU A 30 -22.57 13.91 -1.52
CA LEU A 30 -21.65 13.03 -0.78
C LEU A 30 -20.72 12.23 -1.71
N LEU A 31 -20.93 12.30 -3.03
CA LEU A 31 -20.12 11.60 -4.03
C LEU A 31 -18.89 12.42 -4.41
N GLU A 32 -17.93 11.77 -5.08
CA GLU A 32 -16.70 12.43 -5.53
C GLU A 32 -16.98 13.63 -6.45
N PRO A 33 -16.21 14.73 -6.34
CA PRO A 33 -16.35 15.88 -7.24
C PRO A 33 -16.22 15.47 -8.71
N GLY A 34 -17.15 15.94 -9.55
CA GLY A 34 -17.16 15.64 -10.99
C GLY A 34 -18.15 14.55 -11.42
N VAL A 35 -18.84 13.90 -10.48
CA VAL A 35 -19.98 13.05 -10.80
C VAL A 35 -21.12 13.89 -11.40
N THR A 36 -21.62 13.48 -12.57
CA THR A 36 -22.74 14.14 -13.26
C THR A 36 -24.05 13.38 -13.01
N GLY A 37 -25.15 14.13 -12.84
CA GLY A 37 -26.48 13.58 -12.58
C GLY A 37 -26.85 13.52 -11.09
N GLU A 38 -28.06 13.04 -10.80
CA GLU A 38 -28.56 12.88 -9.43
C GLU A 38 -28.55 11.42 -8.98
N TYR A 39 -28.09 11.19 -7.76
CA TYR A 39 -27.97 9.85 -7.17
C TYR A 39 -28.78 9.79 -5.89
N ALA A 40 -29.58 8.74 -5.74
CA ALA A 40 -30.31 8.44 -4.53
C ALA A 40 -29.86 7.11 -3.93
N LEU A 41 -29.99 6.98 -2.61
CA LEU A 41 -29.64 5.78 -1.87
C LEU A 41 -30.89 5.01 -1.45
N GLN A 42 -31.06 3.80 -1.98
CA GLN A 42 -32.05 2.83 -1.49
C GLN A 42 -31.36 1.87 -0.51
N GLY A 43 -31.83 1.86 0.74
CA GLY A 43 -31.24 1.07 1.82
C GLY A 43 -32.30 0.47 2.75
N LEU A 44 -31.98 -0.66 3.37
CA LEU A 44 -32.90 -1.38 4.27
C LEU A 44 -33.46 -0.51 5.41
N PRO A 45 -32.68 0.37 6.08
CA PRO A 45 -33.23 1.24 7.11
C PRO A 45 -34.36 2.17 6.65
N PHE A 46 -34.46 2.44 5.34
CA PHE A 46 -35.49 3.29 4.76
C PHE A 46 -36.61 2.48 4.09
N ALA A 47 -36.30 1.27 3.62
CA ALA A 47 -37.21 0.42 2.86
C ALA A 47 -37.99 -0.58 3.73
N VAL A 48 -37.44 -1.00 4.87
CA VAL A 48 -38.06 -1.94 5.81
C VAL A 48 -38.26 -1.23 7.15
N THR A 49 -39.47 -0.73 7.38
CA THR A 49 -39.79 0.12 8.55
C THR A 49 -40.77 -0.54 9.52
N ASP A 50 -41.30 -1.72 9.17
CA ASP A 50 -42.26 -2.49 9.95
C ASP A 50 -41.60 -3.52 10.90
N ARG A 51 -40.29 -3.72 10.79
CA ARG A 51 -39.49 -4.60 11.65
C ARG A 51 -38.36 -3.86 12.34
N ASP A 52 -38.32 -3.99 13.67
CA ASP A 52 -37.34 -3.35 14.52
C ASP A 52 -36.29 -4.37 15.02
N PRO A 53 -35.01 -4.25 14.64
CA PRO A 53 -33.96 -5.16 15.09
C PRO A 53 -33.76 -5.16 16.62
N PHE A 54 -34.21 -4.14 17.35
CA PHE A 54 -34.19 -4.14 18.81
C PHE A 54 -35.12 -5.20 19.41
N VAL A 55 -36.26 -5.49 18.76
CA VAL A 55 -37.18 -6.56 19.20
C VAL A 55 -36.49 -7.91 19.07
N ALA A 56 -35.86 -8.17 17.93
CA ALA A 56 -35.06 -9.37 17.70
C ALA A 56 -33.93 -9.49 18.72
N MET A 57 -33.19 -8.40 18.98
CA MET A 57 -32.11 -8.38 19.97
C MET A 57 -32.60 -8.77 21.37
N VAL A 58 -33.73 -8.22 21.84
CA VAL A 58 -34.31 -8.58 23.14
C VAL A 58 -34.77 -10.04 23.15
N GLY A 59 -35.32 -10.54 22.05
CA GLY A 59 -35.65 -11.96 21.87
C GLY A 59 -34.41 -12.85 22.01
N MET A 60 -33.32 -12.49 21.33
CA MET A 60 -32.03 -13.21 21.41
C MET A 60 -31.49 -13.23 22.84
N MET A 61 -31.57 -12.11 23.58
CA MET A 61 -31.13 -12.03 24.98
C MET A 61 -31.96 -12.90 25.92
N ARG A 62 -33.20 -13.24 25.56
CA ARG A 62 -34.11 -14.09 26.34
C ARG A 62 -34.12 -15.55 25.89
N ALA A 63 -33.53 -15.86 24.74
CA ALA A 63 -33.48 -17.22 24.22
C ALA A 63 -32.71 -18.14 25.18
N THR A 64 -33.28 -19.31 25.47
CA THR A 64 -32.68 -20.31 26.37
C THR A 64 -32.14 -21.53 25.64
N ASP A 65 -32.48 -21.66 24.36
CA ASP A 65 -32.01 -22.69 23.43
C ASP A 65 -31.90 -22.11 22.01
N LEU A 66 -31.43 -22.94 21.07
CA LEU A 66 -31.21 -22.51 19.69
C LEU A 66 -32.52 -22.34 18.90
N ASP A 67 -33.61 -22.98 19.28
CA ASP A 67 -34.89 -22.83 18.58
C ASP A 67 -35.53 -21.49 18.92
N ALA A 68 -35.55 -21.10 20.21
CA ALA A 68 -35.95 -19.76 20.64
C ALA A 68 -35.06 -18.66 20.02
N LEU A 69 -33.75 -18.92 19.87
CA LEU A 69 -32.85 -18.01 19.18
C LEU A 69 -33.23 -17.84 17.71
N ARG A 70 -33.55 -18.94 17.02
CA ARG A 70 -33.95 -18.95 15.61
C ARG A 70 -35.28 -18.23 15.37
N GLU A 71 -36.23 -18.34 16.30
CA GLU A 71 -37.46 -17.56 16.28
C GLU A 71 -37.17 -16.06 16.46
N ALA A 72 -36.32 -15.70 17.42
CA ALA A 72 -36.00 -14.30 17.71
C ALA A 72 -35.34 -13.57 16.54
N ILE A 73 -34.47 -14.23 15.78
CA ILE A 73 -33.72 -13.60 14.68
C ILE A 73 -34.56 -13.33 13.42
N VAL A 74 -35.80 -13.84 13.34
CA VAL A 74 -36.69 -13.61 12.19
C VAL A 74 -36.96 -12.12 11.98
N ASP A 75 -37.09 -11.37 13.07
CA ASP A 75 -37.35 -9.93 13.07
C ASP A 75 -36.07 -9.08 12.90
N TRP A 76 -34.89 -9.71 12.81
CA TRP A 76 -33.63 -9.00 12.63
C TRP A 76 -33.49 -8.53 11.17
N SER A 77 -33.88 -7.29 10.90
CA SER A 77 -33.85 -6.68 9.56
C SER A 77 -32.48 -6.08 9.18
N THR A 78 -31.79 -5.42 10.10
CA THR A 78 -30.51 -4.74 9.85
C THR A 78 -29.71 -4.56 11.15
N PRO A 79 -28.36 -4.54 11.11
CA PRO A 79 -27.48 -4.80 9.96
C PRO A 79 -27.39 -6.29 9.62
N SER A 80 -26.93 -6.60 8.40
CA SER A 80 -26.61 -7.98 8.05
C SER A 80 -25.34 -8.44 8.77
N ALA A 81 -25.36 -9.68 9.28
CA ALA A 81 -24.26 -10.26 10.02
C ALA A 81 -24.22 -11.78 9.88
N ASN A 82 -23.05 -12.36 10.12
CA ASN A 82 -22.94 -13.79 10.35
C ASN A 82 -23.15 -14.05 11.84
N LEU A 83 -24.15 -14.86 12.18
CA LEU A 83 -24.43 -15.27 13.55
C LEU A 83 -23.83 -16.65 13.79
N VAL A 84 -23.02 -16.76 14.84
CA VAL A 84 -22.53 -18.04 15.38
C VAL A 84 -23.09 -18.15 16.80
N ALA A 85 -23.70 -19.27 17.13
CA ALA A 85 -24.28 -19.51 18.45
C ALA A 85 -23.98 -20.94 18.93
N ALA A 86 -24.00 -21.14 20.25
CA ALA A 86 -23.90 -22.44 20.89
C ALA A 86 -25.07 -22.61 21.87
N GLY A 87 -25.71 -23.78 21.84
CA GLY A 87 -26.81 -24.16 22.72
C GLY A 87 -26.33 -24.82 24.02
N PRO A 88 -27.20 -24.91 25.05
CA PRO A 88 -26.85 -25.52 26.33
C PRO A 88 -26.54 -27.03 26.24
N GLY A 89 -27.01 -27.70 25.18
CA GLY A 89 -26.73 -29.12 24.92
C GLY A 89 -25.43 -29.36 24.15
N GLY A 90 -24.62 -28.33 23.91
CA GLY A 90 -23.40 -28.41 23.10
C GLY A 90 -23.63 -28.30 21.60
N GLN A 91 -24.86 -28.03 21.16
CA GLN A 91 -25.16 -27.78 19.75
C GLN A 91 -24.50 -26.48 19.30
N ILE A 92 -24.12 -26.38 18.03
CA ILE A 92 -23.57 -25.18 17.44
C ILE A 92 -24.32 -24.81 16.16
N PHE A 93 -24.65 -23.53 16.02
CA PHE A 93 -25.47 -23.00 14.93
C PHE A 93 -24.79 -21.83 14.24
N TYR A 94 -24.90 -21.81 12.91
CA TYR A 94 -24.48 -20.69 12.07
C TYR A 94 -25.60 -20.27 11.15
N THR A 95 -25.76 -18.97 10.94
CA THR A 95 -26.61 -18.43 9.87
C THR A 95 -26.17 -17.03 9.46
N VAL A 96 -26.76 -16.52 8.39
CA VAL A 96 -26.70 -15.10 8.00
C VAL A 96 -27.99 -14.42 8.47
N VAL A 97 -27.87 -13.41 9.32
CA VAL A 97 -28.99 -12.56 9.78
C VAL A 97 -29.03 -11.25 9.02
N GLY A 98 -30.16 -10.55 9.08
CA GLY A 98 -30.43 -9.32 8.34
C GLY A 98 -31.16 -9.60 7.04
N ASP A 99 -31.95 -8.65 6.60
CA ASP A 99 -32.62 -8.68 5.31
C ASP A 99 -31.61 -8.53 4.18
N ILE A 100 -31.87 -9.22 3.09
CA ILE A 100 -31.02 -9.19 1.89
C ILE A 100 -31.93 -8.96 0.71
N PRO A 101 -31.82 -7.81 0.02
CA PRO A 101 -32.64 -7.55 -1.15
C PRO A 101 -32.35 -8.52 -2.29
N LEU A 102 -33.41 -9.14 -2.80
CA LEU A 102 -33.39 -9.86 -4.06
C LEU A 102 -33.44 -8.83 -5.20
N ARG A 103 -32.32 -8.63 -5.88
CA ARG A 103 -32.21 -7.66 -6.98
C ARG A 103 -32.86 -8.19 -8.26
N SER A 104 -33.34 -7.28 -9.10
CA SER A 104 -33.82 -7.61 -10.45
C SER A 104 -32.73 -8.35 -11.25
N PRO A 105 -33.08 -9.43 -11.98
CA PRO A 105 -32.16 -10.07 -12.93
C PRO A 105 -31.65 -9.13 -14.03
N LEU A 106 -32.34 -8.00 -14.25
CA LEU A 106 -31.93 -6.97 -15.20
C LEU A 106 -30.86 -6.04 -14.63
N SER A 107 -30.65 -6.00 -13.32
CA SER A 107 -29.69 -5.10 -12.67
C SER A 107 -28.26 -5.42 -13.13
N PRO A 108 -27.54 -4.50 -13.81
CA PRO A 108 -26.18 -4.74 -14.25
C PRO A 108 -25.26 -5.10 -13.08
N LEU A 109 -24.38 -6.08 -13.35
CA LEU A 109 -23.48 -6.68 -12.36
C LEU A 109 -24.19 -7.15 -11.08
N GLY A 110 -25.49 -7.49 -11.14
CA GLY A 110 -26.24 -7.96 -9.97
C GLY A 110 -26.50 -6.87 -8.92
N GLY A 111 -26.59 -5.60 -9.34
CA GLY A 111 -26.81 -4.47 -8.42
C GLY A 111 -25.54 -3.92 -7.77
N MET A 112 -24.37 -4.32 -8.29
CA MET A 112 -23.04 -3.92 -7.80
C MET A 112 -22.60 -2.50 -8.17
N ILE A 113 -23.35 -1.85 -9.04
CA ILE A 113 -23.09 -0.50 -9.51
C ILE A 113 -24.34 0.35 -9.35
N ALA A 114 -24.19 1.66 -9.44
CA ALA A 114 -25.33 2.57 -9.51
C ALA A 114 -26.26 2.17 -10.67
N GLN A 115 -27.57 2.19 -10.41
CA GLN A 115 -28.60 1.77 -11.35
C GLN A 115 -29.29 2.99 -11.94
N ASP A 116 -29.88 2.84 -13.12
CA ASP A 116 -30.73 3.88 -13.70
C ASP A 116 -32.04 3.99 -12.89
N GLY A 117 -32.11 5.04 -12.06
CA GLY A 117 -33.26 5.33 -11.22
C GLY A 117 -34.47 5.94 -11.95
N SER A 118 -34.41 6.14 -13.27
CA SER A 118 -35.57 6.61 -14.05
C SER A 118 -36.61 5.51 -14.30
N SER A 119 -36.26 4.25 -14.04
CA SER A 119 -37.09 3.06 -14.26
C SER A 119 -37.10 2.15 -13.03
N THR A 120 -38.19 1.38 -12.87
CA THR A 120 -38.30 0.32 -11.85
C THR A 120 -37.74 -1.02 -12.32
N ALA A 121 -37.25 -1.12 -13.56
CA ALA A 121 -36.75 -2.38 -14.12
C ALA A 121 -35.58 -2.99 -13.31
N TYR A 122 -34.85 -2.16 -12.57
CA TYR A 122 -33.67 -2.53 -11.79
C TYR A 122 -33.91 -2.52 -10.26
N ASP A 123 -35.16 -2.35 -9.83
CA ASP A 123 -35.55 -2.27 -8.42
C ASP A 123 -35.34 -3.62 -7.71
N TRP A 124 -35.47 -3.62 -6.38
CA TRP A 124 -35.56 -4.82 -5.58
C TRP A 124 -36.87 -5.52 -5.93
N VAL A 125 -36.81 -6.82 -6.17
CA VAL A 125 -37.97 -7.65 -6.50
C VAL A 125 -38.64 -8.15 -5.22
N ASP A 126 -37.82 -8.48 -4.22
CA ASP A 126 -38.27 -8.98 -2.91
C ASP A 126 -37.11 -8.89 -1.89
N LEU A 127 -37.32 -9.42 -0.69
CA LEU A 127 -36.28 -9.79 0.26
C LEU A 127 -36.09 -11.31 0.24
N ILE A 128 -34.85 -11.77 0.42
CA ILE A 128 -34.57 -13.21 0.57
C ILE A 128 -35.24 -13.70 1.87
N PRO A 129 -36.18 -14.65 1.83
CA PRO A 129 -36.83 -15.15 3.04
C PRO A 129 -35.84 -15.86 3.95
N ASN A 130 -36.06 -15.80 5.26
CA ASN A 130 -35.14 -16.36 6.27
C ASN A 130 -34.83 -17.85 6.02
N ASP A 131 -35.81 -18.66 5.64
CA ASP A 131 -35.65 -20.09 5.38
C ASP A 131 -34.72 -20.41 4.21
N TYR A 132 -34.54 -19.47 3.29
CA TYR A 132 -33.61 -19.65 2.17
C TYR A 132 -32.19 -19.30 2.56
N LYS A 133 -31.94 -18.44 3.56
CA LYS A 133 -30.59 -17.99 3.93
C LYS A 133 -29.73 -19.18 4.37
N PRO A 134 -28.43 -19.22 4.07
CA PRO A 134 -27.58 -20.34 4.45
C PRO A 134 -27.48 -20.46 5.97
N TRP A 135 -27.75 -21.66 6.47
CA TRP A 135 -27.59 -22.01 7.88
C TRP A 135 -27.06 -23.43 8.02
N VAL A 136 -26.49 -23.73 9.17
CA VAL A 136 -26.07 -25.09 9.54
C VAL A 136 -26.17 -25.27 11.05
N LEU A 137 -26.62 -26.46 11.45
CA LEU A 137 -26.65 -26.95 12.83
C LEU A 137 -25.74 -28.18 12.91
N ASP A 138 -24.87 -28.22 13.91
CA ASP A 138 -23.99 -29.35 14.22
C ASP A 138 -23.27 -29.94 12.98
N PRO A 139 -22.45 -29.14 12.27
CA PRO A 139 -21.73 -29.63 11.10
C PRO A 139 -20.80 -30.78 11.50
N ALA A 140 -20.62 -31.75 10.59
CA ALA A 140 -19.72 -32.88 10.79
C ALA A 140 -18.25 -32.48 11.10
N ALA A 141 -17.86 -31.25 10.77
CA ALA A 141 -16.55 -30.69 11.10
C ALA A 141 -16.34 -30.45 12.61
N GLY A 142 -17.41 -30.37 13.40
CA GLY A 142 -17.36 -30.17 14.86
C GLY A 142 -17.03 -28.73 15.30
N TYR A 143 -16.90 -27.78 14.37
CA TYR A 143 -16.69 -26.37 14.66
C TYR A 143 -17.39 -25.47 13.65
N LEU A 144 -17.64 -24.23 14.05
CA LEU A 144 -18.12 -23.14 13.19
C LEU A 144 -17.16 -21.96 13.29
N LEU A 145 -17.01 -21.20 12.20
CA LEU A 145 -16.18 -20.01 12.19
C LEU A 145 -16.74 -18.95 11.26
N SER A 146 -16.55 -17.69 11.62
CA SER A 146 -16.79 -16.56 10.72
C SER A 146 -15.65 -15.56 10.82
N ALA A 147 -15.17 -15.12 9.67
CA ALA A 147 -14.10 -14.12 9.57
C ALA A 147 -14.31 -13.24 8.32
N ASN A 148 -15.58 -12.83 8.13
CA ASN A 148 -16.05 -12.03 7.00
C ASN A 148 -15.73 -12.63 5.62
N HIS A 149 -15.57 -13.95 5.55
CA HIS A 149 -15.48 -14.70 4.30
C HIS A 149 -16.87 -15.04 3.79
N ARG A 150 -16.94 -15.59 2.57
CA ARG A 150 -18.20 -15.99 1.96
C ARG A 150 -18.96 -17.01 2.83
N PRO A 151 -20.21 -16.75 3.28
CA PRO A 151 -20.96 -17.65 4.17
C PRO A 151 -21.23 -19.05 3.60
N VAL A 152 -21.35 -19.14 2.27
CA VAL A 152 -21.65 -20.36 1.52
C VAL A 152 -20.92 -20.29 0.19
N ALA A 153 -20.54 -21.43 -0.39
CA ALA A 153 -19.80 -21.48 -1.65
C ALA A 153 -20.64 -21.00 -2.87
N ASP A 154 -20.00 -20.98 -4.04
CA ASP A 154 -20.55 -20.48 -5.31
C ASP A 154 -21.73 -21.27 -5.88
N TRP A 155 -21.95 -22.49 -5.41
CA TRP A 155 -23.12 -23.29 -5.76
C TRP A 155 -24.45 -22.69 -5.27
N TYR A 156 -24.42 -21.83 -4.24
CA TYR A 156 -25.65 -21.28 -3.66
C TYR A 156 -26.23 -20.18 -4.59
N PRO A 157 -27.50 -20.31 -5.02
CA PRO A 157 -28.02 -19.58 -6.18
C PRO A 157 -28.48 -18.15 -5.85
N LEU A 158 -28.77 -17.84 -4.59
CA LEU A 158 -29.28 -16.52 -4.22
C LEU A 158 -28.12 -15.55 -3.88
N PRO A 159 -28.20 -14.28 -4.31
CA PRO A 159 -27.17 -13.30 -4.04
C PRO A 159 -27.19 -12.89 -2.57
N LEU A 160 -26.07 -13.02 -1.86
CA LEU A 160 -25.93 -12.63 -0.45
C LEU A 160 -25.22 -11.26 -0.27
N GLY A 161 -25.29 -10.41 -1.30
CA GLY A 161 -24.67 -9.08 -1.34
C GLY A 161 -23.14 -9.09 -1.48
N VAL A 162 -22.56 -7.89 -1.49
CA VAL A 162 -21.11 -7.64 -1.57
C VAL A 162 -20.53 -7.08 -0.28
N GLY A 163 -19.29 -7.47 -0.01
CA GLY A 163 -18.56 -7.11 1.21
C GLY A 163 -17.83 -8.28 1.86
N GLN A 164 -17.87 -9.47 1.25
CA GLN A 164 -17.40 -10.73 1.87
C GLN A 164 -15.88 -10.98 1.71
N GLY A 165 -15.05 -9.93 1.76
CA GLY A 165 -13.59 -10.08 1.88
C GLY A 165 -12.85 -10.76 0.72
N GLY A 166 -13.48 -10.84 -0.47
CA GLY A 166 -13.00 -11.57 -1.65
C GLY A 166 -14.06 -12.57 -2.09
N GLY A 167 -14.01 -13.09 -3.32
CA GLY A 167 -14.98 -14.07 -3.82
C GLY A 167 -14.96 -15.45 -3.12
N GLY A 168 -14.56 -15.54 -1.84
CA GLY A 168 -14.35 -16.78 -1.10
C GLY A 168 -13.71 -16.56 0.28
N ASP A 169 -12.68 -17.36 0.58
CA ASP A 169 -11.95 -17.34 1.86
C ASP A 169 -11.07 -16.08 2.02
N THR A 170 -11.03 -15.50 3.21
CA THR A 170 -10.11 -14.41 3.59
C THR A 170 -8.82 -14.98 4.19
N LEU A 171 -7.76 -14.17 4.29
CA LEU A 171 -6.54 -14.59 5.01
C LEU A 171 -6.86 -14.99 6.46
N ARG A 172 -7.80 -14.29 7.11
CA ARG A 172 -8.26 -14.61 8.46
C ARG A 172 -9.09 -15.89 8.51
N SER A 173 -10.02 -16.12 7.58
CA SER A 173 -10.82 -17.35 7.60
C SER A 173 -9.96 -18.58 7.35
N ARG A 174 -8.98 -18.50 6.45
CA ARG A 174 -8.01 -19.57 6.21
C ARG A 174 -7.20 -19.86 7.46
N ARG A 175 -6.63 -18.83 8.08
CA ARG A 175 -5.83 -18.99 9.29
C ARG A 175 -6.65 -19.51 10.47
N LEU A 176 -7.85 -18.98 10.67
CA LEU A 176 -8.77 -19.44 11.70
C LEU A 176 -9.18 -20.91 11.51
N ARG A 177 -9.42 -21.34 10.27
CA ARG A 177 -9.72 -22.75 9.96
C ARG A 177 -8.56 -23.67 10.35
N GLU A 178 -7.32 -23.30 10.01
CA GLU A 178 -6.14 -24.08 10.39
C GLU A 178 -5.99 -24.20 11.92
N LEU A 179 -6.21 -23.10 12.64
CA LEU A 179 -6.11 -23.07 14.09
C LEU A 179 -7.20 -23.93 14.74
N LEU A 180 -8.45 -23.76 14.33
CA LEU A 180 -9.56 -24.57 14.87
C LEU A 180 -9.43 -26.06 14.56
N GLN A 181 -8.88 -26.42 13.40
CA GLN A 181 -8.58 -27.83 13.06
C GLN A 181 -7.45 -28.44 13.89
N ALA A 182 -6.55 -27.60 14.40
CA ALA A 182 -5.46 -28.03 15.27
C ALA A 182 -5.86 -28.10 16.75
N LEU A 183 -6.95 -27.45 17.13
CA LEU A 183 -7.46 -27.48 18.50
C LEU A 183 -8.07 -28.87 18.83
N PRO A 184 -7.98 -29.29 20.10
CA PRO A 184 -8.73 -30.45 20.57
C PRO A 184 -10.24 -30.22 20.48
N ALA A 185 -11.02 -31.31 20.48
CA ALA A 185 -12.48 -31.27 20.42
C ALA A 185 -13.14 -30.50 21.60
N THR A 186 -12.42 -30.35 22.70
CA THR A 186 -12.81 -29.51 23.84
C THR A 186 -11.63 -28.61 24.17
N VAL A 187 -11.89 -27.31 24.23
CA VAL A 187 -10.86 -26.27 24.44
C VAL A 187 -11.29 -25.36 25.59
N GLU A 188 -10.35 -25.05 26.47
CA GLU A 188 -10.56 -24.05 27.53
C GLU A 188 -10.58 -22.64 26.92
N PRO A 189 -11.41 -21.71 27.43
CA PRO A 189 -11.50 -20.35 26.88
C PRO A 189 -10.14 -19.64 26.78
N GLN A 190 -9.25 -19.89 27.74
CA GLN A 190 -7.92 -19.29 27.75
C GLN A 190 -7.06 -19.76 26.57
N ALA A 191 -7.13 -21.04 26.19
CA ALA A 191 -6.41 -21.56 25.03
C ALA A 191 -6.92 -20.94 23.72
N VAL A 192 -8.21 -20.61 23.62
CA VAL A 192 -8.74 -19.85 22.46
C VAL A 192 -8.14 -18.45 22.39
N LEU A 193 -7.95 -17.77 23.52
CA LEU A 193 -7.30 -16.46 23.53
C LEU A 193 -5.84 -16.59 23.06
N ASP A 194 -5.09 -17.49 23.68
CA ASP A 194 -3.64 -17.64 23.48
C ASP A 194 -3.29 -18.17 22.08
N ASP A 195 -4.03 -19.17 21.60
CA ASP A 195 -3.72 -19.87 20.34
C ASP A 195 -4.45 -19.28 19.13
N VAL A 196 -5.55 -18.55 19.33
CA VAL A 196 -6.37 -18.00 18.24
C VAL A 196 -6.40 -16.48 18.21
N GLN A 197 -6.81 -15.81 19.29
CA GLN A 197 -7.01 -14.36 19.28
C GLN A 197 -5.69 -13.60 19.14
N TRP A 198 -4.61 -14.11 19.74
CA TRP A 198 -3.28 -13.52 19.66
C TRP A 198 -2.46 -13.97 18.45
N ASP A 199 -3.02 -14.76 17.54
CA ASP A 199 -2.33 -15.19 16.32
C ASP A 199 -1.99 -13.98 15.42
N CYS A 200 -0.69 -13.73 15.28
CA CYS A 200 -0.16 -12.65 14.43
C CYS A 200 0.39 -13.17 13.09
N VAL A 201 0.03 -14.40 12.68
CA VAL A 201 0.61 -15.03 11.49
C VAL A 201 -0.04 -14.52 10.22
N ASN A 202 0.76 -13.94 9.33
CA ASN A 202 0.32 -13.64 7.97
C ASN A 202 0.41 -14.90 7.09
N ALA A 203 -0.73 -15.58 6.90
CA ALA A 203 -0.82 -16.84 6.15
C ALA A 203 -0.24 -16.74 4.72
N ALA A 204 -0.49 -15.64 4.00
CA ALA A 204 0.04 -15.45 2.65
C ALA A 204 1.58 -15.35 2.63
N ARG A 205 2.18 -14.61 3.58
CA ARG A 205 3.65 -14.51 3.68
C ARG A 205 4.28 -15.84 4.05
N ARG A 206 3.68 -16.59 4.97
CA ARG A 206 4.14 -17.94 5.34
C ARG A 206 4.17 -18.85 4.11
N ASP A 207 3.09 -18.88 3.33
CA ASP A 207 2.98 -19.74 2.15
C ASP A 207 4.00 -19.33 1.06
N LEU A 208 4.22 -18.02 0.85
CA LEU A 208 5.26 -17.51 -0.06
C LEU A 208 6.68 -17.91 0.39
N VAL A 209 6.97 -17.82 1.69
CA VAL A 209 8.27 -18.24 2.25
C VAL A 209 8.44 -19.75 2.12
N ALA A 210 7.39 -20.54 2.38
CA ALA A 210 7.41 -21.98 2.22
C ALA A 210 7.65 -22.39 0.77
N LEU A 211 6.99 -21.73 -0.19
CA LEU A 211 7.23 -21.91 -1.62
C LEU A 211 8.68 -21.56 -1.98
N GLY A 212 9.17 -20.41 -1.52
CA GLY A 212 10.56 -19.99 -1.74
C GLY A 212 11.57 -21.00 -1.17
N ALA A 213 11.31 -21.52 0.04
CA ALA A 213 12.14 -22.52 0.68
C ALA A 213 12.11 -23.87 -0.06
N HIS A 214 10.95 -24.27 -0.57
CA HIS A 214 10.77 -25.48 -1.38
C HIS A 214 11.51 -25.36 -2.72
N VAL A 215 11.32 -24.25 -3.44
CA VAL A 215 12.08 -23.94 -4.67
C VAL A 215 13.59 -23.93 -4.39
N ARG A 216 14.01 -23.33 -3.28
CA ARG A 216 15.41 -23.32 -2.83
C ARG A 216 15.94 -24.72 -2.54
N ALA A 217 15.13 -25.60 -1.94
CA ALA A 217 15.54 -26.97 -1.61
C ALA A 217 15.73 -27.84 -2.86
N LEU A 218 14.95 -27.58 -3.91
CA LEU A 218 14.96 -28.36 -5.15
C LEU A 218 16.00 -27.89 -6.18
N GLN A 219 16.64 -26.72 -5.99
CA GLN A 219 17.61 -26.18 -6.95
C GLN A 219 19.09 -26.46 -6.54
N PRO A 220 19.83 -27.29 -7.30
CA PRO A 220 21.28 -27.41 -7.14
C PRO A 220 22.02 -26.17 -7.69
N GLY A 221 23.10 -25.74 -7.02
CA GLY A 221 23.95 -24.61 -7.47
C GLY A 221 23.52 -23.23 -6.96
N ARG A 222 23.26 -23.12 -5.66
CA ARG A 222 22.78 -21.91 -4.95
C ARG A 222 23.61 -20.66 -5.27
N LEU A 223 22.93 -19.53 -5.49
CA LEU A 223 23.50 -18.21 -5.22
C LEU A 223 23.41 -17.96 -3.71
N SER A 224 24.49 -17.47 -3.10
CA SER A 224 24.48 -17.11 -1.68
C SER A 224 23.45 -16.00 -1.44
N PRO A 225 22.72 -15.98 -0.29
CA PRO A 225 21.94 -14.81 0.13
C PRO A 225 22.75 -13.50 0.05
N ASP A 226 24.07 -13.58 0.22
CA ASP A 226 25.00 -12.45 0.09
C ASP A 226 24.98 -11.77 -1.28
N THR A 227 24.56 -12.47 -2.34
CA THR A 227 24.41 -11.86 -3.67
C THR A 227 23.37 -10.75 -3.67
N HIS A 228 22.35 -10.82 -2.81
CA HIS A 228 21.37 -9.75 -2.66
C HIS A 228 22.00 -8.51 -2.01
N ALA A 229 22.77 -8.71 -0.94
CA ALA A 229 23.51 -7.62 -0.30
C ALA A 229 24.48 -6.95 -1.29
N LEU A 230 25.19 -7.74 -2.11
CA LEU A 230 26.03 -7.20 -3.17
C LEU A 230 25.21 -6.41 -4.21
N LEU A 231 24.00 -6.87 -4.55
CA LEU A 231 23.13 -6.17 -5.48
C LEU A 231 22.64 -4.82 -4.95
N ASP A 232 22.34 -4.73 -3.64
CA ASP A 232 21.95 -3.47 -3.01
C ASP A 232 23.06 -2.41 -3.10
N ALA A 233 24.32 -2.84 -3.03
CA ALA A 233 25.48 -1.96 -3.18
C ALA A 233 25.59 -1.34 -4.59
N PHE A 234 25.00 -1.94 -5.64
CA PHE A 234 24.95 -1.29 -6.97
C PHE A 234 23.95 -0.15 -7.05
N THR A 235 23.03 -0.01 -6.09
CA THR A 235 22.03 1.07 -6.08
C THR A 235 22.49 2.27 -5.25
N SER A 236 21.81 3.40 -5.40
CA SER A 236 22.06 4.59 -4.57
C SER A 236 21.65 4.40 -3.10
N TYR A 237 20.77 3.42 -2.80
CA TYR A 237 20.35 3.06 -1.44
C TYR A 237 21.49 2.43 -0.66
N GLY A 238 22.24 1.53 -1.30
CA GLY A 238 23.37 0.84 -0.70
C GLY A 238 22.99 -0.10 0.44
N THR A 239 24.03 -0.71 1.03
CA THR A 239 23.88 -1.61 2.17
C THR A 239 25.14 -1.64 3.04
N MET A 240 25.07 -2.23 4.23
CA MET A 240 26.18 -2.36 5.17
C MET A 240 26.92 -3.69 4.95
N LEU A 241 27.67 -3.81 3.85
CA LEU A 241 28.36 -5.06 3.47
C LEU A 241 29.37 -5.56 4.51
N LEU A 242 29.86 -4.68 5.38
CA LEU A 242 30.89 -4.97 6.39
C LEU A 242 30.33 -5.05 7.81
N TRP A 243 29.00 -5.11 7.98
CA TRP A 243 28.41 -5.30 9.29
C TRP A 243 28.76 -6.69 9.86
N PRO A 244 29.10 -6.84 11.17
CA PRO A 244 29.02 -5.85 12.24
C PRO A 244 30.31 -5.03 12.49
N PHE A 245 31.33 -5.15 11.64
CA PHE A 245 32.61 -4.47 11.84
C PHE A 245 32.59 -2.99 11.47
N SER A 246 31.68 -2.59 10.59
CA SER A 246 31.49 -1.19 10.18
C SER A 246 30.03 -0.90 9.89
N ASP A 247 29.61 0.32 10.20
CA ASP A 247 28.34 0.92 9.84
C ASP A 247 28.38 1.68 8.50
N ALA A 248 29.47 1.54 7.74
CA ALA A 248 29.60 2.18 6.44
C ALA A 248 28.56 1.63 5.46
N ARG A 249 27.72 2.53 4.94
CA ARG A 249 26.76 2.24 3.88
C ARG A 249 27.47 2.30 2.52
N ILE A 250 27.70 1.14 1.92
CA ILE A 250 28.33 1.02 0.60
C ILE A 250 27.26 1.18 -0.47
N ALA A 251 27.38 2.23 -1.29
CA ALA A 251 26.56 2.49 -2.46
C ALA A 251 27.43 2.95 -3.62
N TRP A 252 27.52 2.14 -4.66
CA TRP A 252 28.24 2.44 -5.88
C TRP A 252 27.41 3.24 -6.88
N SER A 253 26.08 3.22 -6.75
CA SER A 253 25.14 3.99 -7.59
C SER A 253 25.29 3.70 -9.09
N TRP A 254 25.44 2.43 -9.48
CA TRP A 254 25.59 2.03 -10.89
C TRP A 254 24.25 1.85 -11.61
N VAL A 255 23.18 1.54 -10.87
CA VAL A 255 21.84 1.32 -11.41
C VAL A 255 20.78 1.98 -10.54
N ALA A 256 19.70 2.44 -11.17
CA ALA A 256 18.55 2.99 -10.46
C ALA A 256 17.82 1.88 -9.70
N ILE A 257 17.20 2.22 -8.57
CA ILE A 257 16.40 1.26 -7.78
C ILE A 257 15.23 0.69 -8.59
N VAL A 258 14.66 1.51 -9.48
CA VAL A 258 13.67 1.12 -10.48
C VAL A 258 14.29 1.34 -11.85
N ASP A 259 14.81 0.27 -12.43
CA ASP A 259 15.38 0.23 -13.77
C ASP A 259 14.66 -0.83 -14.62
N PRO A 260 13.71 -0.43 -15.48
CA PRO A 260 12.98 -1.33 -16.36
C PRO A 260 13.86 -2.06 -17.38
N ILE A 261 15.03 -1.51 -17.74
CA ILE A 261 15.95 -2.19 -18.67
C ILE A 261 16.61 -3.37 -17.94
N TYR A 262 17.17 -3.13 -16.75
CA TYR A 262 17.74 -4.19 -15.93
C TYR A 262 16.71 -5.27 -15.57
N THR A 263 15.54 -4.84 -15.10
CA THR A 263 14.44 -5.74 -14.73
C THR A 263 13.91 -6.51 -15.94
N GLY A 264 13.79 -5.83 -17.10
CA GLY A 264 13.32 -6.43 -18.34
C GLY A 264 14.25 -7.53 -18.86
N ILE A 265 15.58 -7.32 -18.79
CA ILE A 265 16.58 -8.35 -19.15
C ILE A 265 16.34 -9.63 -18.33
N LEU A 266 16.19 -9.50 -17.01
CA LEU A 266 15.98 -10.64 -16.10
C LEU A 266 14.61 -11.30 -16.34
N ALA A 267 13.54 -10.52 -16.44
CA ALA A 267 12.18 -11.02 -16.64
C ALA A 267 12.06 -11.80 -17.96
N VAL A 268 12.57 -11.26 -19.06
CA VAL A 268 12.61 -11.94 -20.37
C VAL A 268 13.42 -13.24 -20.26
N GLY A 269 14.56 -13.20 -19.57
CA GLY A 269 15.40 -14.37 -19.31
C GLY A 269 14.65 -15.50 -18.58
N VAL A 270 13.96 -15.16 -17.49
CA VAL A 270 13.18 -16.12 -16.68
C VAL A 270 12.00 -16.67 -17.47
N ILE A 271 11.23 -15.82 -18.14
CA ILE A 271 10.07 -16.24 -18.95
C ILE A 271 10.53 -17.16 -20.10
N ALA A 272 11.61 -16.80 -20.80
CA ALA A 272 12.16 -17.62 -21.87
C ALA A 272 12.73 -18.95 -21.35
N ALA A 273 13.37 -18.95 -20.18
CA ALA A 273 13.86 -20.15 -19.54
C ALA A 273 12.73 -21.11 -19.15
N ALA A 274 11.64 -20.57 -18.58
CA ALA A 274 10.44 -21.33 -18.24
C ALA A 274 9.76 -21.93 -19.48
N ARG A 275 9.57 -21.12 -20.54
CA ARG A 275 8.95 -21.58 -21.80
C ARG A 275 9.77 -22.64 -22.52
N ARG A 276 11.10 -22.54 -22.47
CA ARG A 276 12.01 -23.49 -23.14
C ARG A 276 12.44 -24.64 -22.24
N LEU A 277 12.01 -24.67 -20.98
CA LEU A 277 12.46 -25.61 -19.94
C LEU A 277 13.99 -25.75 -19.93
N SER A 278 14.70 -24.63 -20.06
CA SER A 278 16.15 -24.59 -20.22
C SER A 278 16.75 -23.45 -19.42
N ALA A 279 17.88 -23.68 -18.75
CA ALA A 279 18.59 -22.64 -18.01
C ALA A 279 19.35 -21.64 -18.91
N ARG A 280 19.54 -21.94 -20.20
CA ARG A 280 20.35 -21.12 -21.11
C ARG A 280 19.87 -19.67 -21.23
N PRO A 281 18.55 -19.38 -21.41
CA PRO A 281 18.07 -18.00 -21.48
C PRO A 281 18.29 -17.23 -20.17
N ALA A 282 18.10 -17.88 -19.02
CA ALA A 282 18.36 -17.26 -17.71
C ALA A 282 19.86 -16.94 -17.53
N ARG A 283 20.76 -17.84 -17.93
CA ARG A 283 22.22 -17.58 -17.89
C ARG A 283 22.63 -16.42 -18.80
N LEU A 284 22.04 -16.34 -19.99
CA LEU A 284 22.27 -15.21 -20.90
C LEU A 284 21.76 -13.90 -20.29
N ALA A 285 20.58 -13.91 -19.66
CA ALA A 285 20.05 -12.75 -18.97
C ALA A 285 20.92 -12.32 -17.77
N LEU A 286 21.48 -13.27 -17.01
CA LEU A 286 22.45 -12.98 -15.95
C LEU A 286 23.73 -12.34 -16.51
N LEU A 287 24.24 -12.82 -17.65
CA LEU A 287 25.40 -12.20 -18.31
C LEU A 287 25.06 -10.77 -18.75
N LEU A 288 23.94 -10.57 -19.44
CA LEU A 288 23.52 -9.26 -19.95
C LEU A 288 23.24 -8.26 -18.84
N SER A 289 22.58 -8.68 -17.76
CA SER A 289 22.34 -7.83 -16.58
C SER A 289 23.63 -7.48 -15.85
N SER A 290 24.60 -8.40 -15.78
CA SER A 290 25.94 -8.10 -15.23
C SER A 290 26.70 -7.09 -16.09
N LEU A 291 26.66 -7.24 -17.42
CA LEU A 291 27.23 -6.27 -18.36
C LEU A 291 26.54 -4.90 -18.25
N TYR A 292 25.23 -4.87 -17.99
CA TYR A 292 24.49 -3.63 -17.77
C TYR A 292 24.94 -2.91 -16.49
N LEU A 293 25.24 -3.64 -15.41
CA LEU A 293 25.81 -3.04 -14.19
C LEU A 293 27.20 -2.45 -14.45
N LEU A 294 28.06 -3.16 -15.18
CA LEU A 294 29.38 -2.65 -15.58
C LEU A 294 29.26 -1.42 -16.49
N LEU A 295 28.26 -1.37 -17.37
CA LEU A 295 27.94 -0.17 -18.14
C LEU A 295 27.55 0.97 -17.19
N GLY A 296 26.77 0.70 -16.14
CA GLY A 296 26.45 1.64 -15.07
C GLY A 296 27.69 2.30 -14.44
N PHE A 297 28.74 1.53 -14.16
CA PHE A 297 30.03 2.06 -13.68
C PHE A 297 30.66 3.07 -14.66
N VAL A 298 30.71 2.72 -15.95
CA VAL A 298 31.27 3.58 -17.01
C VAL A 298 30.45 4.86 -17.14
N GLN A 299 29.13 4.74 -17.16
CA GLN A 299 28.20 5.86 -17.28
C GLN A 299 28.31 6.82 -16.08
N ARG A 300 28.41 6.29 -14.86
CA ARG A 300 28.64 7.08 -13.65
C ARG A 300 29.96 7.85 -13.72
N SER A 301 31.02 7.19 -14.18
CA SER A 301 32.34 7.82 -14.32
C SER A 301 32.32 9.00 -15.29
N ARG A 302 31.64 8.83 -16.43
CA ARG A 302 31.41 9.90 -17.42
C ARG A 302 30.57 11.04 -16.84
N ALA A 303 29.55 10.74 -16.04
CA ALA A 303 28.74 11.75 -15.36
C ALA A 303 29.59 12.59 -14.39
N LEU A 304 30.41 11.94 -13.56
CA LEU A 304 31.31 12.60 -12.62
C LEU A 304 32.33 13.50 -13.33
N GLU A 305 32.90 13.05 -14.45
CA GLU A 305 33.83 13.86 -15.25
C GLU A 305 33.16 15.10 -15.82
N ALA A 306 31.96 14.97 -16.39
CA ALA A 306 31.18 16.09 -16.90
C ALA A 306 30.83 17.10 -15.79
N THR A 307 30.49 16.63 -14.59
CA THR A 307 30.23 17.49 -13.43
C THR A 307 31.50 18.18 -12.92
N ARG A 308 32.66 17.52 -12.90
CA ARG A 308 33.94 18.19 -12.59
C ARG A 308 34.26 19.28 -13.59
N ALA A 309 34.07 19.03 -14.89
CA ALA A 309 34.26 20.05 -15.92
C ALA A 309 33.28 21.22 -15.75
N LEU A 310 32.02 20.95 -15.34
CA LEU A 310 31.05 21.99 -15.02
C LEU A 310 31.46 22.82 -13.79
N ALA A 311 31.91 22.17 -12.72
CA ALA A 311 32.40 22.84 -11.51
C ALA A 311 33.63 23.72 -11.81
N GLN A 312 34.56 23.23 -12.63
CA GLN A 312 35.70 24.02 -13.10
C GLN A 312 35.26 25.26 -13.90
N ARG A 313 34.27 25.13 -14.79
CA ARG A 313 33.69 26.28 -15.52
C ARG A 313 33.03 27.29 -14.59
N ARG A 314 32.52 26.85 -13.44
CA ARG A 314 31.99 27.72 -12.38
C ARG A 314 33.08 28.32 -11.48
N GLY A 315 34.34 27.91 -11.64
CA GLY A 315 35.44 28.32 -10.77
C GLY A 315 35.40 27.67 -9.38
N HIS A 316 34.67 26.57 -9.22
CA HIS A 316 34.49 25.90 -7.93
C HIS A 316 35.59 24.85 -7.67
N ALA A 317 36.08 24.80 -6.43
CA ALA A 317 36.97 23.75 -5.96
C ALA A 317 36.14 22.62 -5.32
N VAL A 318 36.08 21.48 -5.99
CA VAL A 318 35.22 20.37 -5.55
C VAL A 318 35.83 19.64 -4.35
N GLU A 319 35.16 19.73 -3.20
CA GLU A 319 35.53 19.02 -1.96
C GLU A 319 34.99 17.59 -1.94
N ARG A 320 33.76 17.42 -2.41
CA ARG A 320 33.08 16.12 -2.49
C ARG A 320 32.17 16.10 -3.71
N ILE A 321 32.06 14.95 -4.37
CA ILE A 321 31.21 14.79 -5.55
C ILE A 321 30.61 13.40 -5.61
N ASP A 322 29.39 13.30 -6.10
CA ASP A 322 28.72 12.03 -6.37
C ASP A 322 27.75 12.16 -7.56
N ALA A 323 27.35 11.01 -8.10
CA ALA A 323 26.43 10.89 -9.22
C ALA A 323 25.48 9.70 -8.99
N PHE A 324 24.18 9.96 -9.11
CA PHE A 324 23.09 9.05 -8.86
C PHE A 324 22.27 8.85 -10.14
N PRO A 325 22.03 7.60 -10.57
CA PRO A 325 21.25 7.34 -11.76
C PRO A 325 19.78 7.70 -11.51
N SER A 326 19.22 8.51 -12.40
CA SER A 326 17.81 8.87 -12.37
C SER A 326 16.98 7.75 -13.02
N PRO A 327 15.93 7.24 -12.35
CA PRO A 327 14.99 6.34 -13.01
C PRO A 327 14.43 6.98 -14.30
N PRO A 328 14.24 6.19 -15.37
CA PRO A 328 14.23 4.73 -15.42
C PRO A 328 15.50 4.09 -16.05
N SER A 329 16.65 4.77 -16.11
CA SER A 329 17.82 4.19 -16.81
C SER A 329 19.16 4.77 -16.35
N ASN A 330 20.27 4.16 -16.79
CA ASN A 330 21.63 4.69 -16.62
C ASN A 330 22.04 5.79 -17.64
N LEU A 331 21.07 6.47 -18.27
CA LEU A 331 21.32 7.54 -19.25
C LEU A 331 21.25 8.94 -18.66
N VAL A 332 20.48 9.14 -17.59
CA VAL A 332 20.33 10.44 -16.93
C VAL A 332 20.81 10.30 -15.49
N TRP A 333 21.62 11.26 -15.06
CA TRP A 333 22.29 11.24 -13.78
C TRP A 333 22.01 12.54 -13.06
N ARG A 334 21.53 12.44 -11.83
CA ARG A 334 21.59 13.55 -10.88
C ARG A 334 22.98 13.57 -10.28
N THR A 335 23.62 14.72 -10.26
CA THR A 335 24.97 14.87 -9.71
C THR A 335 24.95 15.92 -8.62
N THR A 336 25.72 15.65 -7.57
CA THR A 336 25.84 16.56 -6.42
C THR A 336 27.30 16.79 -6.12
N TYR A 337 27.70 18.04 -5.89
CA TYR A 337 29.03 18.33 -5.38
C TYR A 337 29.02 19.42 -4.31
N LEU A 338 29.97 19.32 -3.38
CA LEU A 338 30.19 20.25 -2.28
C LEU A 338 31.37 21.16 -2.61
N THR A 339 31.19 22.45 -2.38
CA THR A 339 32.24 23.47 -2.40
C THR A 339 31.83 24.55 -1.39
N GLU A 340 32.74 24.96 -0.51
CA GLU A 340 32.55 26.07 0.44
C GLU A 340 31.25 25.94 1.27
N GLY A 341 30.94 24.72 1.74
CA GLY A 341 29.74 24.45 2.55
C GLY A 341 28.41 24.43 1.78
N ARG A 342 28.41 24.62 0.46
CA ARG A 342 27.21 24.56 -0.39
C ARG A 342 27.21 23.34 -1.30
N VAL A 343 26.06 22.69 -1.38
CA VAL A 343 25.81 21.60 -2.32
C VAL A 343 25.23 22.17 -3.60
N PHE A 344 25.86 21.87 -4.72
CA PHE A 344 25.34 22.11 -6.06
C PHE A 344 24.74 20.83 -6.60
N VAL A 345 23.57 20.97 -7.23
CA VAL A 345 22.81 19.88 -7.82
C VAL A 345 22.67 20.15 -9.30
N ASP A 346 23.11 19.21 -10.12
CA ASP A 346 23.05 19.31 -11.58
C ASP A 346 22.56 18.02 -12.20
N ARG A 347 21.98 18.12 -13.40
CA ARG A 347 21.63 16.95 -14.20
C ARG A 347 22.67 16.74 -15.29
N VAL A 348 23.08 15.49 -15.48
CA VAL A 348 23.98 15.09 -16.55
C VAL A 348 23.34 13.98 -17.35
N ARG A 349 23.16 14.22 -18.65
CA ARG A 349 22.74 13.20 -19.59
C ARG A 349 23.98 12.55 -20.19
N VAL A 350 24.09 11.24 -20.04
CA VAL A 350 25.17 10.41 -20.55
C VAL A 350 24.57 9.39 -21.52
N PRO A 351 24.45 9.70 -22.83
CA PRO A 351 24.02 8.68 -23.79
C PRO A 351 25.06 7.55 -23.86
N TRP A 352 24.64 6.32 -24.15
CA TRP A 352 25.58 5.19 -24.34
C TRP A 352 26.63 5.49 -25.41
N TRP A 353 26.27 6.31 -26.38
CA TRP A 353 27.13 6.75 -27.48
C TRP A 353 27.14 8.28 -27.55
N GLY A 354 28.31 8.89 -27.74
CA GLY A 354 28.45 10.35 -27.87
C GLY A 354 28.82 11.07 -26.57
N PRO A 355 28.92 12.41 -26.58
CA PRO A 355 29.34 13.20 -25.42
C PRO A 355 28.26 13.29 -24.34
N ALA A 356 28.69 13.50 -23.10
CA ALA A 356 27.78 13.85 -22.00
C ALA A 356 27.33 15.31 -22.13
N ALA A 357 26.07 15.59 -21.77
CA ALA A 357 25.49 16.93 -21.75
C ALA A 357 25.12 17.30 -20.31
N THR A 358 25.49 18.50 -19.87
CA THR A 358 25.21 18.99 -18.52
C THR A 358 24.09 20.02 -18.55
N ARG A 359 23.11 19.88 -17.66
CA ARG A 359 22.10 20.90 -17.35
C ARG A 359 22.36 21.43 -15.93
N PRO A 360 22.83 22.68 -15.81
CA PRO A 360 22.94 23.37 -14.53
C PRO A 360 21.63 23.33 -13.74
N GLY A 361 21.71 23.01 -12.44
CA GLY A 361 20.59 23.12 -11.51
C GLY A 361 20.87 24.14 -10.40
N GLY A 362 20.23 23.93 -9.24
CA GLY A 362 20.30 24.82 -8.08
C GLY A 362 21.46 24.53 -7.13
N SER A 363 21.56 25.35 -6.07
CA SER A 363 22.45 25.10 -4.94
C SER A 363 21.76 25.40 -3.61
N THR A 364 22.17 24.70 -2.55
CA THR A 364 21.65 24.87 -1.19
C THR A 364 22.77 24.64 -0.17
N PRO A 365 22.76 25.30 1.00
CA PRO A 365 23.68 24.96 2.08
C PRO A 365 23.56 23.49 2.47
N LEU A 366 24.70 22.84 2.74
CA LEU A 366 24.71 21.50 3.31
C LEU A 366 24.21 21.58 4.75
N LEU A 367 23.17 20.83 5.12
CA LEU A 367 22.71 20.82 6.51
C LEU A 367 23.61 19.92 7.36
N THR A 368 24.29 20.52 8.31
CA THR A 368 25.07 19.84 9.34
C THR A 368 24.31 19.77 10.66
N GLU A 369 24.76 18.88 11.55
CA GLU A 369 24.14 18.76 12.89
C GLU A 369 24.29 20.04 13.71
N ALA A 370 25.37 20.80 13.52
CA ALA A 370 25.63 22.03 14.26
C ALA A 370 24.70 23.19 13.86
N GLU A 371 24.03 23.09 12.70
CA GLU A 371 23.12 24.10 12.17
C GLU A 371 21.65 23.81 12.51
N LEU A 372 21.37 22.75 13.28
CA LEU A 372 20.02 22.42 13.71
C LEU A 372 19.50 23.43 14.73
N PRO A 373 18.19 23.75 14.70
CA PRO A 373 17.54 24.52 15.75
C PRO A 373 17.71 23.86 17.13
N ALA A 374 17.82 24.67 18.19
CA ALA A 374 17.92 24.19 19.57
C ALA A 374 16.78 23.21 19.95
N ALA A 375 15.57 23.47 19.47
CA ALA A 375 14.41 22.59 19.70
C ALA A 375 14.64 21.14 19.20
N ILE A 376 15.40 20.94 18.12
CA ILE A 376 15.76 19.60 17.63
C ILE A 376 16.88 19.00 18.48
N HIS A 377 17.83 19.81 18.95
CA HIS A 377 18.87 19.33 19.87
C HIS A 377 18.31 18.87 21.22
N ASP A 378 17.29 19.57 21.71
CA ASP A 378 16.66 19.29 23.01
C ASP A 378 15.69 18.10 22.94
N ASP A 379 15.21 17.72 21.75
CA ASP A 379 14.37 16.54 21.52
C ASP A 379 15.20 15.36 20.97
N ALA A 380 15.55 14.44 21.88
CA ALA A 380 16.37 13.27 21.58
C ALA A 380 15.82 12.39 20.44
N ARG A 381 14.50 12.33 20.23
CA ARG A 381 13.90 11.52 19.16
C ARG A 381 14.13 12.17 17.81
N THR A 382 13.90 13.49 17.70
CA THR A 382 14.14 14.22 16.45
C THR A 382 15.63 14.27 16.09
N LEU A 383 16.52 14.46 17.07
CA LEU A 383 17.96 14.44 16.85
C LEU A 383 18.46 13.07 16.36
N ALA A 384 17.99 11.98 16.98
CA ALA A 384 18.32 10.63 16.55
C ALA A 384 17.82 10.33 15.14
N ALA A 385 16.59 10.76 14.80
CA ALA A 385 16.04 10.61 13.47
C ALA A 385 16.83 11.40 12.42
N PHE A 386 17.21 12.64 12.72
CA PHE A 386 18.08 13.42 11.84
C PHE A 386 19.42 12.73 11.61
N ARG A 387 20.10 12.26 12.67
CA ARG A 387 21.40 11.57 12.55
C ARG A 387 21.29 10.30 11.70
N LEU A 388 20.24 9.50 11.92
CA LEU A 388 19.97 8.29 11.14
C LEU A 388 19.71 8.64 9.67
N PHE A 389 18.86 9.63 9.41
CA PHE A 389 18.53 10.07 8.05
C PHE A 389 19.76 10.63 7.34
N ARG A 390 20.55 11.48 8.01
CA ARG A 390 21.80 12.03 7.48
C ARG A 390 22.81 10.93 7.17
N TRP A 391 22.99 9.94 8.05
CA TRP A 391 23.82 8.77 7.78
C TRP A 391 23.33 8.00 6.54
N PHE A 392 22.02 7.74 6.48
CA PHE A 392 21.40 7.05 5.35
C PHE A 392 21.57 7.81 4.02
N ALA A 393 21.40 9.13 4.04
CA ALA A 393 21.62 10.03 2.90
C ALA A 393 23.10 10.19 2.52
N GLY A 394 24.02 9.54 3.24
CA GLY A 394 25.46 9.73 3.07
C GLY A 394 25.89 11.18 3.35
N GLY A 395 25.14 11.90 4.17
CA GLY A 395 25.36 13.30 4.50
C GLY A 395 24.82 14.30 3.48
N TRP A 396 24.27 13.87 2.34
CA TRP A 396 23.70 14.76 1.32
C TRP A 396 22.29 15.24 1.69
N VAL A 397 22.21 16.07 2.73
CA VAL A 397 20.94 16.57 3.27
C VAL A 397 20.90 18.09 3.30
N ALA A 398 19.72 18.66 3.12
CA ALA A 398 19.43 20.07 3.28
C ALA A 398 17.97 20.27 3.71
N TRP A 399 17.63 21.47 4.18
CA TRP A 399 16.25 21.88 4.37
C TRP A 399 15.52 21.94 3.02
N GLU A 400 14.31 21.41 2.98
CA GLU A 400 13.46 21.44 1.78
C GLU A 400 12.94 22.88 1.54
N PRO A 401 13.20 23.50 0.37
CA PRO A 401 12.85 24.90 0.13
C PRO A 401 11.38 25.27 0.38
N GLN A 402 10.44 24.36 0.11
CA GLN A 402 9.00 24.60 0.26
C GLN A 402 8.45 24.12 1.61
N HIS A 403 9.23 23.35 2.38
CA HIS A 403 8.81 22.74 3.64
C HIS A 403 9.91 22.92 4.70
N PRO A 404 9.90 24.03 5.46
CA PRO A 404 11.01 24.41 6.33
C PRO A 404 11.24 23.47 7.53
N ASP A 405 10.31 22.56 7.81
CA ASP A 405 10.40 21.52 8.83
C ASP A 405 10.83 20.15 8.27
N VAL A 406 11.15 20.09 6.97
CA VAL A 406 11.58 18.87 6.27
C VAL A 406 13.05 18.92 5.92
N VAL A 407 13.76 17.86 6.30
CA VAL A 407 15.12 17.58 5.84
C VAL A 407 15.03 16.63 4.65
N GLY A 408 15.43 17.11 3.46
CA GLY A 408 15.38 16.37 2.20
C GLY A 408 16.65 15.59 1.89
N ASP A 409 16.52 14.50 1.13
CA ASP A 409 17.64 13.73 0.58
C ASP A 409 18.05 14.27 -0.80
N LEU A 410 19.16 15.01 -0.85
CA LEU A 410 19.64 15.66 -2.07
C LEU A 410 20.07 14.68 -3.16
N ARG A 411 20.18 13.38 -2.88
CA ARG A 411 20.46 12.35 -3.89
C ARG A 411 19.28 12.08 -4.80
N TYR A 412 18.06 12.44 -4.39
CA TYR A 412 16.81 12.14 -5.10
C TYR A 412 16.01 13.42 -5.34
N GLY A 413 16.08 13.94 -6.56
CA GLY A 413 15.40 15.19 -6.92
C GLY A 413 13.89 15.07 -7.12
N HIS A 414 13.18 16.12 -6.75
CA HIS A 414 11.88 16.48 -7.28
C HIS A 414 12.08 17.39 -8.53
N GLU A 415 11.10 17.54 -9.41
CA GLU A 415 11.17 18.48 -10.56
C GLU A 415 12.30 18.25 -11.60
N GLY A 416 12.50 17.01 -12.05
CA GLY A 416 13.40 16.76 -13.19
C GLY A 416 14.89 16.75 -12.85
N ASP A 417 15.26 16.45 -11.61
CA ASP A 417 16.63 16.12 -11.16
C ASP A 417 17.69 17.25 -11.20
N ALA A 418 17.36 18.42 -11.77
CA ALA A 418 18.18 19.64 -11.71
C ALA A 418 17.66 20.67 -10.68
N SER A 419 16.90 20.23 -9.67
CA SER A 419 16.38 21.05 -8.58
C SER A 419 16.93 20.59 -7.23
N VAL A 420 17.09 21.52 -6.28
CA VAL A 420 17.47 21.18 -4.89
C VAL A 420 16.30 20.60 -4.10
N ALA A 421 15.07 20.71 -4.61
CA ALA A 421 13.90 20.06 -4.03
C ALA A 421 14.07 18.53 -4.05
N SER A 422 13.73 17.89 -2.94
CA SER A 422 13.93 16.45 -2.73
C SER A 422 12.62 15.70 -2.91
N MET A 423 12.68 14.52 -3.52
CA MET A 423 11.49 13.66 -3.72
C MET A 423 10.95 13.12 -2.40
N TRP A 424 11.81 13.00 -1.40
CA TRP A 424 11.47 12.47 -0.09
C TRP A 424 12.44 12.97 0.98
N GLY A 425 12.02 12.85 2.24
CA GLY A 425 12.80 13.31 3.38
C GLY A 425 12.17 12.89 4.71
N VAL A 426 12.64 13.52 5.78
CA VAL A 426 12.08 13.38 7.12
C VAL A 426 11.58 14.74 7.61
N GLN A 427 10.36 14.77 8.11
CA GLN A 427 9.77 15.93 8.76
C GLN A 427 10.05 15.85 10.26
N LEU A 428 10.57 16.93 10.83
CA LEU A 428 11.01 16.99 12.22
C LEU A 428 10.15 18.00 12.99
N ARG A 429 9.40 17.50 13.98
CA ARG A 429 8.45 18.29 14.79
C ARG A 429 8.72 18.08 16.29
N PRO A 430 9.78 18.71 16.83
CA PRO A 430 10.16 18.50 18.23
C PRO A 430 9.01 18.87 19.18
N GLY A 431 8.78 18.03 20.19
CA GLY A 431 7.73 18.23 21.19
C GLY A 431 6.32 17.77 20.79
N GLU A 432 6.08 17.33 19.55
CA GLU A 432 4.81 16.72 19.15
C GLU A 432 4.70 15.25 19.59
N ALA A 433 3.47 14.72 19.70
CA ALA A 433 3.23 13.30 19.99
C ALA A 433 3.85 12.38 18.92
N VAL A 434 3.88 12.84 17.67
CA VAL A 434 4.56 12.21 16.53
C VAL A 434 5.67 13.15 16.04
N PRO A 435 6.85 13.11 16.66
CA PRO A 435 7.89 14.11 16.41
C PRO A 435 8.64 13.91 15.09
N VAL A 436 8.43 12.76 14.42
CA VAL A 436 9.10 12.39 13.18
C VAL A 436 8.10 11.72 12.25
N SER A 437 7.99 12.22 11.03
CA SER A 437 7.18 11.62 9.96
C SER A 437 7.94 11.58 8.63
N ALA A 438 7.59 10.62 7.78
CA ALA A 438 8.14 10.56 6.43
C ALA A 438 7.53 11.66 5.56
N TYR A 439 8.37 12.38 4.82
CA TYR A 439 7.94 13.31 3.78
C TYR A 439 8.10 12.69 2.40
N ARG A 440 7.12 12.90 1.52
CA ARG A 440 7.17 12.54 0.10
C ARG A 440 6.57 13.67 -0.71
N ALA A 441 7.29 14.12 -1.71
CA ALA A 441 6.79 15.12 -2.64
C ALA A 441 5.62 14.55 -3.48
N PRO A 442 4.67 15.39 -3.95
CA PRO A 442 3.56 14.96 -4.78
C PRO A 442 4.01 14.18 -6.02
N MET A 443 3.35 13.06 -6.33
CA MET A 443 3.64 12.30 -7.55
C MET A 443 3.14 13.04 -8.79
N GLY A 444 3.99 13.20 -9.81
CA GLY A 444 3.60 13.75 -11.12
C GLY A 444 4.50 14.86 -11.63
N GLU A 445 5.01 15.69 -10.71
CA GLU A 445 5.86 16.83 -11.06
C GLU A 445 7.26 16.35 -11.51
N GLY A 446 7.69 16.77 -12.69
CA GLY A 446 9.00 16.45 -13.24
C GLY A 446 9.11 15.14 -14.04
N LEU A 447 8.04 14.34 -14.18
CA LEU A 447 8.03 13.16 -15.05
C LEU A 447 8.28 13.52 -16.52
N SER A 448 7.64 14.58 -17.02
CA SER A 448 7.88 15.14 -18.36
C SER A 448 9.34 15.57 -18.51
N ALA A 449 9.87 16.31 -17.54
CA ALA A 449 11.26 16.77 -17.56
C ALA A 449 12.29 15.63 -17.53
N ARG A 450 11.99 14.50 -16.85
CA ARG A 450 12.81 13.28 -16.89
C ARG A 450 12.71 12.58 -18.24
N TRP A 451 11.52 12.53 -18.81
CA TRP A 451 11.29 11.96 -20.14
C TRP A 451 12.02 12.75 -21.22
N ASP A 452 11.91 14.07 -21.22
CA ASP A 452 12.61 14.94 -22.16
C ASP A 452 14.12 14.80 -22.04
N ALA A 453 14.64 14.73 -20.80
CA ALA A 453 16.06 14.47 -20.56
C ALA A 453 16.53 13.11 -21.09
N LEU A 454 15.71 12.06 -21.00
CA LEU A 454 16.05 10.75 -21.58
C LEU A 454 16.32 10.88 -23.08
N TRP A 455 15.49 11.66 -23.77
CA TRP A 455 15.56 11.88 -25.21
C TRP A 455 16.42 13.08 -25.63
N GLY A 456 16.99 13.83 -24.68
CA GLY A 456 17.79 15.03 -24.95
C GLY A 456 17.00 16.14 -25.62
N ARG A 457 15.74 16.33 -25.20
CA ARG A 457 14.81 17.34 -25.74
C ARG A 457 14.78 18.62 -24.92
N ASP A 458 15.56 18.69 -23.84
CA ASP A 458 15.50 19.71 -22.79
C ASP A 458 16.60 20.78 -22.87
#